data_AF-A0A0Q9ZK04-F1
#
_entry.id   AF-A0A0Q9ZK04-F1
#
_cell.length_a   1.000
_cell.length_b   1.000
_cell.length_c   1.000
_cell.angle_alpha   90.00
_cell.angle_beta   90.00
_cell.angle_gamma   90.00
#
_symmetry.space_group_name_H-M   'P 1'
#
loop_
_entity.id
_entity.type
_entity.pdbx_description
1 polymer ?
#
loop_
_entity_poly.entity_id
_entity_poly.type
_entity_poly.pdbx_seq_one_letter_code
_entity_poly.pdbx_strand_id
1 'polypeptide(L)'
;MSKEQEMFALIEEYESSSLSGKKFCKIKGLVPSTFYYWKKKKYGQNSSTGFVTITPTRSSVPMEVELIFPNGVHLRMNGSDPELIAKLVQLRHV
;
A
#
# COMPACT_ATOMS: atom_id res chain seq x y z
N MET A 1 -8.52 37.22 -1.84
CA MET A 1 -8.25 35.84 -1.39
C MET A 1 -6.98 35.85 -0.57
N SER A 2 -6.88 34.99 0.45
CA SER A 2 -5.63 34.86 1.22
C SER A 2 -4.60 34.05 0.44
N LYS A 3 -3.32 34.41 0.58
CA LYS A 3 -2.18 33.74 -0.07
C LYS A 3 -2.14 32.22 0.18
N GLU A 4 -2.66 31.79 1.32
CA GLU A 4 -2.83 30.38 1.67
C GLU A 4 -3.86 29.67 0.78
N GLN A 5 -5.02 30.30 0.52
CA GLN A 5 -6.07 29.73 -0.32
C GLN A 5 -5.59 29.56 -1.76
N GLU A 6 -4.86 30.56 -2.29
CA GLU A 6 -4.27 30.49 -3.63
C GLU A 6 -3.29 29.31 -3.75
N MET A 7 -2.46 29.11 -2.73
CA MET A 7 -1.47 28.03 -2.74
C MET A 7 -2.09 26.66 -2.56
N PHE A 8 -3.16 26.55 -1.77
CA PHE A 8 -3.91 25.32 -1.65
C PHE A 8 -4.64 24.95 -2.94
N ALA A 9 -5.20 25.93 -3.66
CA ALA A 9 -5.81 25.70 -4.96
C ALA A 9 -4.78 25.18 -5.99
N LEU A 10 -3.57 25.75 -6.00
CA LEU A 10 -2.46 25.27 -6.85
C LEU A 10 -2.05 23.83 -6.50
N ILE A 11 -2.10 23.44 -5.23
CA ILE A 11 -1.81 22.06 -4.81
C ILE A 11 -2.91 21.09 -5.27
N GLU A 12 -4.18 21.48 -5.23
CA GLU A 12 -5.28 20.66 -5.77
C GLU A 12 -5.18 20.47 -7.27
N GLU A 13 -4.85 21.53 -7.99
CA GLU A 13 -4.59 21.48 -9.42
C GLU A 13 -3.40 20.56 -9.74
N TYR A 14 -2.33 20.62 -8.94
CA TYR A 14 -1.18 19.71 -9.06
C TYR A 14 -1.60 18.23 -8.92
N GLU A 15 -2.37 17.87 -7.88
CA GLU A 15 -2.81 16.49 -7.66
C GLU A 15 -3.68 15.97 -8.80
N SER A 16 -4.40 16.87 -9.49
CA SER A 16 -5.21 16.53 -10.67
C SER A 16 -4.38 16.42 -11.96
N SER A 17 -3.22 17.09 -12.02
CA SER A 17 -2.47 17.29 -13.26
C SER A 17 -1.65 16.08 -13.74
N SER A 18 -1.48 15.03 -12.93
CA SER A 18 -0.56 13.90 -13.22
C SER A 18 0.88 14.31 -13.58
N LEU A 19 1.25 15.57 -13.35
CA LEU A 19 2.59 16.10 -13.65
C LEU A 19 3.53 15.85 -12.48
N SER A 20 4.82 15.70 -12.77
CA SER A 20 5.84 15.77 -11.72
C SER A 20 5.90 17.16 -11.10
N GLY A 21 6.09 17.26 -9.77
CA GLY A 21 6.15 18.52 -9.03
C GLY A 21 7.11 19.54 -9.63
N LYS A 22 8.26 19.10 -10.15
CA LYS A 22 9.23 19.97 -10.84
C LYS A 22 8.67 20.58 -12.13
N LYS A 23 7.92 19.80 -12.92
CA LYS A 23 7.31 20.24 -14.18
C LYS A 23 6.13 21.17 -13.92
N PHE A 24 5.31 20.87 -12.91
CA PHE A 24 4.22 21.74 -12.47
C PHE A 24 4.73 23.11 -12.00
N CYS A 25 5.76 23.13 -11.14
CA CYS A 25 6.37 24.37 -10.67
C CYS A 25 6.93 25.21 -11.83
N LYS A 26 7.55 24.56 -12.83
CA LYS A 26 8.08 25.25 -14.02
C LYS A 26 6.95 25.89 -14.85
N ILE A 27 5.84 25.19 -15.06
CA ILE A 27 4.70 25.68 -15.85
C ILE A 27 3.99 26.83 -15.14
N LYS A 28 3.82 26.74 -13.82
CA LYS A 28 3.10 27.73 -13.00
C LYS A 28 3.99 28.87 -12.49
N GLY A 29 5.28 28.88 -12.82
CA GLY A 29 6.23 29.90 -12.36
C GLY A 29 6.47 29.86 -10.84
N LEU A 30 6.31 28.71 -10.20
CA LEU A 30 6.44 28.54 -8.76
C LEU A 30 7.88 28.15 -8.38
N VAL A 31 8.35 28.68 -7.26
CA VAL A 31 9.60 28.22 -6.64
C VAL A 31 9.36 26.85 -6.01
N PRO A 32 10.14 25.80 -6.38
CA PRO A 32 9.92 24.44 -5.88
C PRO A 32 9.90 24.36 -4.35
N SER A 33 10.84 25.03 -3.67
CA SER A 33 10.92 25.03 -2.20
C SER A 33 9.65 25.58 -1.55
N THR A 34 9.10 26.65 -2.11
CA THR A 34 7.83 27.24 -1.64
C THR A 34 6.68 26.27 -1.88
N PHE A 35 6.58 25.68 -3.07
CA PHE A 35 5.55 24.69 -3.38
C PHE A 35 5.57 23.50 -2.41
N TYR A 36 6.74 22.89 -2.18
CA TYR A 36 6.87 21.77 -1.24
C TYR A 36 6.59 22.16 0.20
N TYR A 37 6.96 23.37 0.62
CA TYR A 37 6.58 23.90 1.93
C TYR A 37 5.07 23.95 2.10
N TRP A 38 4.35 24.53 1.13
CA TRP A 38 2.89 24.63 1.21
C TRP A 38 2.19 23.28 1.05
N LYS A 39 2.74 22.37 0.22
CA LYS A 39 2.28 20.99 0.14
C LYS A 39 2.39 20.31 1.50
N LYS A 40 3.55 20.43 2.16
CA LYS A 40 3.74 19.92 3.52
C LYS A 40 2.82 20.62 4.51
N LYS A 41 2.56 21.92 4.40
CA LYS A 41 1.62 22.63 5.28
C LYS A 41 0.17 22.15 5.12
N LYS A 42 -0.25 21.80 3.89
CA LYS A 42 -1.61 21.31 3.58
C LYS A 42 -1.85 19.89 4.10
N TYR A 43 -0.87 19.00 3.94
CA TYR A 43 -1.00 17.57 4.32
C TYR A 43 -0.35 17.21 5.66
N GLY A 44 0.58 18.03 6.12
CA GLY A 44 1.41 17.82 7.29
C GLY A 44 0.84 18.48 8.53
N GLN A 45 -0.26 17.93 9.03
CA GLN A 45 -0.44 17.79 10.47
C GLN A 45 -0.39 16.32 10.93
N ASN A 46 -0.42 15.35 10.01
CA ASN A 46 -0.44 13.92 10.34
C ASN A 46 0.78 13.13 9.83
N SER A 47 1.76 13.77 9.20
CA SER A 47 3.00 13.08 8.83
C SER A 47 3.91 13.01 10.04
N SER A 48 3.66 12.04 10.91
CA SER A 48 4.68 11.51 11.80
C SER A 48 5.88 11.13 10.94
N THR A 49 6.96 11.89 11.04
CA THR A 49 8.26 11.51 10.51
C THR A 49 8.73 10.30 11.31
N GLY A 50 8.33 9.11 10.89
CA GLY A 50 8.56 7.86 11.62
C GLY A 50 8.34 6.65 10.73
N PHE A 51 8.65 5.48 11.26
CA PHE A 51 8.43 4.22 10.57
C PHE A 51 6.94 4.00 10.32
N VAL A 52 6.57 3.69 9.07
CA VAL A 52 5.24 3.18 8.73
C VAL A 52 5.25 1.67 8.99
N THR A 53 4.37 1.22 9.87
CA THR A 53 4.12 -0.21 10.06
C THR A 53 3.43 -0.74 8.81
N ILE A 54 4.14 -1.54 8.03
CA ILE A 54 3.53 -2.32 6.95
C ILE A 54 2.89 -3.53 7.61
N THR A 55 1.57 -3.47 7.85
CA THR A 55 0.81 -4.68 8.17
C THR A 55 0.69 -5.46 6.87
N PRO A 56 1.28 -6.67 6.75
CA PRO A 56 1.04 -7.49 5.58
C PRO A 56 -0.46 -7.75 5.52
N THR A 57 -1.14 -7.17 4.53
CA THR A 57 -2.46 -7.59 4.14
C THR A 57 -2.30 -9.03 3.68
N ARG A 58 -2.60 -9.97 4.58
CA ARG A 58 -2.72 -11.38 4.23
C ARG A 58 -3.86 -11.42 3.23
N SER A 59 -3.52 -11.38 1.95
CA SER A 59 -4.48 -11.37 0.86
C SER A 59 -5.38 -12.56 1.10
N SER A 60 -6.62 -12.30 1.49
CA SER A 60 -7.67 -13.32 1.59
C SER A 60 -8.11 -13.71 0.18
N VAL A 61 -7.15 -14.00 -0.70
CA VAL A 61 -7.43 -14.83 -1.86
C VAL A 61 -7.77 -16.20 -1.29
N PRO A 62 -8.89 -16.83 -1.67
CA PRO A 62 -9.15 -18.22 -1.34
C PRO A 62 -8.03 -19.04 -2.00
N MET A 63 -6.96 -19.27 -1.23
CA MET A 63 -5.81 -20.02 -1.67
C MET A 63 -6.21 -21.48 -1.56
N GLU A 64 -6.49 -22.07 -2.71
CA GLU A 64 -6.80 -23.48 -2.81
C GLU A 64 -5.50 -24.26 -2.68
N VAL A 65 -5.43 -25.11 -1.66
CA VAL A 65 -4.25 -25.93 -1.37
C VAL A 65 -4.56 -27.36 -1.77
N GLU A 66 -3.68 -27.96 -2.58
CA GLU A 66 -3.72 -29.38 -2.92
C GLU A 66 -2.58 -30.11 -2.19
N LEU A 67 -2.92 -31.18 -1.46
CA LEU A 67 -1.98 -32.08 -0.80
C LEU A 67 -2.00 -33.44 -1.49
N ILE A 68 -0.85 -33.88 -1.96
CA ILE A 68 -0.67 -35.18 -2.63
C ILE A 68 0.09 -36.12 -1.70
N PHE A 69 -0.48 -37.29 -1.44
CA PHE A 69 0.08 -38.34 -0.59
C PHE A 69 0.65 -39.49 -1.45
N PRO A 70 1.66 -40.23 -0.97
CA PRO A 70 2.39 -41.24 -1.75
C PRO A 70 1.55 -42.51 -1.91
N ASN A 71 0.54 -42.68 -1.06
CA ASN A 71 -0.50 -43.70 -1.14
C ASN A 71 -1.59 -43.36 -2.16
N GLY A 72 -1.43 -42.29 -2.93
CA GLY A 72 -2.38 -41.86 -3.96
C GLY A 72 -3.58 -41.07 -3.44
N VAL A 73 -3.58 -40.64 -2.18
CA VAL A 73 -4.63 -39.75 -1.64
C VAL A 73 -4.36 -38.30 -2.06
N HIS A 74 -5.37 -37.63 -2.60
CA HIS A 74 -5.34 -36.21 -2.97
C HIS A 74 -6.36 -35.44 -2.12
N LEU A 75 -5.92 -34.39 -1.43
CA LEU A 75 -6.81 -33.51 -0.66
C LEU A 75 -6.78 -32.11 -1.24
N ARG A 76 -7.94 -31.52 -1.47
CA ARG A 76 -8.11 -30.14 -1.94
C ARG A 76 -8.86 -29.35 -0.89
N MET A 77 -8.30 -28.24 -0.42
CA MET A 77 -8.91 -27.42 0.63
C MET A 77 -8.88 -25.94 0.29
N ASN A 78 -9.95 -25.25 0.68
CA ASN A 78 -10.05 -23.80 0.55
C ASN A 78 -9.48 -23.16 1.82
N GLY A 79 -8.33 -22.51 1.69
CA GLY A 79 -7.65 -21.84 2.80
C GLY A 79 -6.42 -22.60 3.28
N SER A 80 -5.39 -21.83 3.62
CA SER A 80 -4.11 -22.33 4.09
C SER A 80 -4.09 -22.33 5.62
N ASP A 81 -4.60 -23.39 6.25
CA ASP A 81 -4.42 -23.62 7.70
C ASP A 81 -3.15 -24.46 7.94
N PRO A 82 -2.02 -23.84 8.33
CA PRO A 82 -0.75 -24.54 8.43
C PRO A 82 -0.74 -25.60 9.55
N GLU A 83 -1.55 -25.45 10.59
CA GLU A 83 -1.64 -26.40 11.70
C GLU A 83 -2.33 -27.70 11.26
N LEU A 84 -3.44 -27.60 10.53
CA LEU A 84 -4.13 -28.74 9.94
C LEU A 84 -3.23 -29.45 8.92
N ILE A 85 -2.55 -28.69 8.05
CA ILE A 85 -1.61 -29.26 7.07
C ILE A 85 -0.49 -30.04 7.78
N ALA A 86 0.11 -29.47 8.84
CA ALA A 86 1.14 -30.15 9.63
C ALA A 86 0.64 -31.45 10.26
N LYS A 87 -0.57 -31.45 10.85
CA LYS A 87 -1.19 -32.66 11.40
C LYS A 87 -1.42 -33.74 10.33
N LEU A 88 -1.92 -33.35 9.15
CA LEU A 88 -2.16 -34.28 8.05
C LEU A 88 -0.88 -34.92 7.51
N VAL A 89 0.23 -34.18 7.46
CA VAL A 89 1.53 -34.71 7.07
C VAL A 89 2.09 -35.66 8.13
N GLN A 90 1.86 -35.38 9.42
CA GLN A 90 2.33 -36.21 10.53
C GLN A 90 1.56 -37.54 10.68
N LEU A 91 0.29 -37.60 10.28
CA LEU A 91 -0.51 -38.83 10.30
C LEU A 91 0.02 -39.93 9.35
N ARG A 92 0.93 -39.59 8.44
CA ARG A 92 1.51 -40.51 7.44
C ARG A 92 2.67 -41.36 7.99
N HIS A 93 2.98 -41.26 9.28
CA HIS A 93 4.10 -41.95 9.95
C HIS A 93 3.68 -43.16 10.82
N VAL A 94 2.50 -43.75 10.56
CA VAL A 94 2.06 -45.01 11.20
C VAL A 94 1.71 -46.04 10.14
#